data_AF-A0AAW0EWX6-F1
#
_entry.id   AF-A0AAW0EWX6-F1
#
_cell.length_a   1.000
_cell.length_b   1.000
_cell.length_c   1.000
_cell.angle_alpha   90.00
_cell.angle_beta   90.00
_cell.angle_gamma   90.00
#
_symmetry.space_group_name_H-M   'P 1'
#
loop_
_entity.id
_entity.type
_entity.pdbx_description
1 polymer ?
#
loop_
_entity_poly.entity_id
_entity_poly.type
_entity_poly.pdbx_seq_one_letter_code
_entity_poly.pdbx_strand_id
1 'polypeptide(L)'
;MESAQPQPQPRPGLAQMAPRSYDKKAYQTIYPQYIDSYLSPSEGRRLTKTQGVEHPTMDEVLLALRVLGYKDVLVDAARSYPRSQSTTKFPMVPRGCIKVAIKTPVDEHYIKKSDFDTQTRNAVVAGIESKHELLRRVAALIKEKVPNRPQLATVDDIIAAYNPTPQPKGKR
;
A
#
# COMPACT_ATOMS: atom_id res chain seq x y z
N MET A 1 -19.62 -62.03 0.69
CA MET A 1 -19.85 -60.80 -0.08
C MET A 1 -19.43 -59.66 0.82
N GLU A 2 -18.16 -59.28 0.76
CA GLU A 2 -17.59 -58.21 1.60
C GLU A 2 -17.10 -57.13 0.62
N SER A 3 -17.84 -56.04 0.56
CA SER A 3 -17.63 -54.91 -0.33
C SER A 3 -16.46 -54.05 0.16
N ALA A 4 -15.30 -54.16 -0.50
CA ALA A 4 -14.15 -53.30 -0.25
C ALA A 4 -14.39 -51.91 -0.89
N GLN A 5 -14.51 -50.89 -0.03
CA GLN A 5 -14.62 -49.49 -0.43
C GLN A 5 -13.31 -48.98 -1.05
N PRO A 6 -13.35 -48.13 -2.10
CA PRO A 6 -12.15 -47.54 -2.67
C PRO A 6 -11.55 -46.48 -1.74
N GLN A 7 -10.24 -46.60 -1.50
CA GLN A 7 -9.42 -45.63 -0.79
C GLN A 7 -9.51 -44.23 -1.43
N PRO A 8 -9.68 -43.15 -0.64
CA PRO A 8 -9.69 -41.80 -1.19
C PRO A 8 -8.27 -41.39 -1.62
N GLN A 9 -8.12 -41.05 -2.91
CA GLN A 9 -6.89 -40.45 -3.40
C GLN A 9 -6.62 -39.10 -2.73
N PRO A 10 -5.36 -38.74 -2.44
CA PRO A 10 -5.04 -37.44 -1.89
C PRO A 10 -5.46 -36.36 -2.90
N ARG A 11 -6.39 -35.50 -2.47
CA ARG A 11 -6.78 -34.29 -3.20
C ARG A 11 -5.51 -33.48 -3.48
N PRO A 12 -5.29 -32.95 -4.70
CA PRO A 12 -4.23 -31.99 -4.96
C PRO A 12 -4.57 -30.69 -4.24
N GLY A 13 -4.27 -30.66 -2.94
CA GLY A 13 -4.37 -29.49 -2.10
C GLY A 13 -3.26 -28.54 -2.48
N LEU A 14 -3.67 -27.36 -2.98
CA LEU A 14 -2.96 -26.08 -2.90
C LEU A 14 -1.45 -26.25 -2.82
N ALA A 15 -0.81 -26.35 -3.99
CA ALA A 15 0.63 -26.18 -4.10
C ALA A 15 1.03 -25.01 -3.21
N GLN A 16 1.74 -25.33 -2.14
CA GLN A 16 2.27 -24.40 -1.18
C GLN A 16 3.10 -23.43 -2.00
N MET A 17 2.55 -22.26 -2.32
CA MET A 17 3.34 -21.15 -2.84
C MET A 17 4.33 -20.88 -1.72
N ALA A 18 5.56 -21.38 -1.89
CA ALA A 18 6.67 -21.04 -1.03
C ALA A 18 6.59 -19.53 -0.76
N PRO A 19 6.77 -19.05 0.48
CA PRO A 19 6.76 -17.63 0.74
C PRO A 19 7.74 -17.02 -0.23
N ARG A 20 7.26 -16.20 -1.19
CA ARG A 20 8.12 -15.56 -2.18
C ARG A 20 9.21 -14.89 -1.36
N SER A 21 10.43 -15.43 -1.43
CA SER A 21 11.55 -14.89 -0.69
C SER A 21 11.70 -13.46 -1.18
N TYR A 22 11.28 -12.51 -0.34
CA TYR A 22 11.28 -11.11 -0.71
C TYR A 22 12.74 -10.67 -0.71
N ASP A 23 13.29 -10.48 -1.91
CA ASP A 23 14.58 -9.83 -2.04
C ASP A 23 14.45 -8.39 -1.56
N LYS A 24 14.94 -8.15 -0.33
CA LYS A 24 14.92 -6.83 0.30
C LYS A 24 15.61 -5.76 -0.54
N LYS A 25 16.50 -6.13 -1.47
CA LYS A 25 17.26 -5.22 -2.32
C LYS A 25 16.46 -4.74 -3.53
N ALA A 26 15.57 -5.58 -4.08
CA ALA A 26 14.79 -5.25 -5.28
C ALA A 26 13.65 -4.27 -5.01
N TYR A 27 13.11 -4.31 -3.79
CA TYR A 27 11.87 -3.63 -3.46
C TYR A 27 12.07 -2.38 -2.61
N GLN A 28 11.28 -1.37 -2.93
CA GLN A 28 11.25 -0.11 -2.21
C GLN A 28 9.96 0.04 -1.41
N THR A 29 10.10 0.50 -0.17
CA THR A 29 8.95 0.80 0.68
C THR A 29 8.35 2.16 0.34
N ILE A 30 7.03 2.20 0.21
CA ILE A 30 6.17 3.34 -0.03
C ILE A 30 5.21 3.45 1.15
N TYR A 31 5.17 4.63 1.76
CA TYR A 31 4.21 4.98 2.79
C TYR A 31 3.24 6.02 2.22
N PRO A 32 1.93 5.97 2.54
CA PRO A 32 0.98 6.98 2.07
C PRO A 32 1.41 8.41 2.43
N GLN A 33 2.04 8.60 3.58
CA GLN A 33 2.60 9.87 4.07
C GLN A 33 3.60 10.53 3.10
N TYR A 34 4.21 9.78 2.17
CA TYR A 34 5.12 10.35 1.18
C TYR A 34 4.42 11.26 0.17
N ILE A 35 3.15 11.00 -0.12
CA ILE A 35 2.37 11.81 -1.06
C ILE A 35 1.33 12.69 -0.37
N ASP A 36 1.26 12.66 0.96
CA ASP A 36 0.29 13.44 1.74
C ASP A 36 0.60 14.95 1.69
N SER A 37 -0.31 15.73 1.11
CA SER A 37 -0.18 17.19 0.99
C SER A 37 -0.37 17.93 2.32
N TYR A 38 -1.04 17.32 3.31
CA TYR A 38 -1.30 17.88 4.64
C TYR A 38 -0.04 17.81 5.54
N LEU A 39 0.84 16.84 5.27
CA LEU A 39 2.12 16.70 5.96
C LEU A 39 3.19 17.61 5.36
N SER A 40 4.12 18.09 6.18
CA SER A 40 5.31 18.82 5.74
C SER A 40 6.45 17.88 5.30
N PRO A 41 7.52 18.39 4.66
CA PRO A 41 8.66 17.57 4.24
C PRO A 41 9.40 16.90 5.42
N SER A 42 9.52 17.61 6.55
CA SER A 42 10.13 17.07 7.78
C SER A 42 9.30 15.90 8.33
N GLU A 43 7.97 15.99 8.22
CA GLU A 43 7.03 14.96 8.66
C GLU A 43 6.94 13.75 7.74
N GLY A 44 7.52 13.80 6.53
CA GLY A 44 7.57 12.64 5.64
C GLY A 44 7.19 12.90 4.18
N ARG A 45 6.56 14.03 3.87
CA ARG A 45 6.16 14.35 2.49
C ARG A 45 7.38 14.36 1.57
N ARG A 46 7.23 13.82 0.36
CA ARG A 46 8.27 13.70 -0.68
C ARG A 46 7.92 14.45 -1.96
N LEU A 47 6.67 14.89 -2.10
CA LEU A 47 6.17 15.69 -3.23
C LEU A 47 5.89 17.14 -2.80
N THR A 48 5.71 18.03 -3.78
CA THR A 48 5.17 19.37 -3.51
C THR A 48 3.71 19.27 -3.05
N LYS A 49 3.18 20.31 -2.37
CA LYS A 49 1.76 20.33 -1.99
C LYS A 49 0.83 20.20 -3.20
N THR A 50 1.19 20.82 -4.31
CA THR A 50 0.43 20.78 -5.57
C THR A 50 0.45 19.42 -6.24
N GLN A 51 1.51 18.63 -6.05
CA GLN A 51 1.62 17.27 -6.57
C GLN A 51 1.02 16.23 -5.62
N GLY A 52 1.11 16.42 -4.31
CA GLY A 52 0.57 15.53 -3.29
C GLY A 52 -0.96 15.48 -3.23
N VAL A 53 -1.49 14.45 -2.57
CA VAL A 53 -2.91 14.22 -2.33
C VAL A 53 -3.17 14.45 -0.84
N GLU A 54 -4.31 15.04 -0.49
CA GLU A 54 -4.70 15.15 0.92
C GLU A 54 -4.94 13.74 1.49
N HIS A 55 -4.60 13.42 2.74
CA HIS A 55 -5.01 12.17 3.44
C HIS A 55 -4.99 10.84 2.62
N PRO A 56 -3.91 10.50 1.90
CA PRO A 56 -3.84 9.30 1.05
C PRO A 56 -4.01 8.01 1.87
N THR A 57 -4.84 7.09 1.40
CA THR A 57 -5.03 5.77 2.04
C THR A 57 -4.12 4.71 1.42
N MET A 58 -3.92 3.61 2.15
CA MET A 58 -3.15 2.46 1.64
C MET A 58 -3.83 1.84 0.41
N ASP A 59 -5.16 1.75 0.41
CA ASP A 59 -5.94 1.15 -0.67
C ASP A 59 -5.88 1.99 -1.95
N GLU A 60 -5.90 3.31 -1.83
CA GLU A 60 -5.72 4.23 -2.95
C GLU A 60 -4.36 4.05 -3.62
N VAL A 61 -3.30 3.95 -2.81
CA VAL A 61 -1.94 3.73 -3.32
C VAL A 61 -1.85 2.36 -3.98
N LEU A 62 -2.44 1.31 -3.39
CA LEU A 62 -2.44 -0.03 -3.96
C LEU A 62 -3.20 -0.10 -5.28
N LEU A 63 -4.37 0.54 -5.36
CA LEU A 63 -5.17 0.62 -6.58
C LEU A 63 -4.40 1.37 -7.69
N ALA A 64 -3.80 2.52 -7.36
CA ALA A 64 -2.99 3.28 -8.29
C ALA A 64 -1.80 2.47 -8.83
N LEU A 65 -1.11 1.71 -7.96
CA LEU A 65 -0.02 0.81 -8.38
C LEU A 65 -0.51 -0.27 -9.36
N ARG A 66 -1.68 -0.85 -9.12
CA ARG A 66 -2.29 -1.84 -10.03
C ARG A 66 -2.62 -1.22 -11.38
N VAL A 67 -3.18 -0.01 -11.40
CA VAL A 67 -3.50 0.74 -12.64
C VAL A 67 -2.22 1.06 -13.42
N LEU A 68 -1.11 1.37 -12.73
CA LEU A 68 0.20 1.58 -13.37
C LEU A 68 0.83 0.29 -13.91
N GLY A 69 0.26 -0.89 -13.63
CA GLY A 69 0.74 -2.17 -14.13
C GLY A 69 1.69 -2.93 -13.19
N TYR A 70 1.84 -2.49 -11.93
CA TYR A 70 2.59 -3.26 -10.95
C TYR A 70 1.80 -4.49 -10.51
N LYS A 71 2.32 -5.67 -10.82
CA LYS A 71 1.71 -6.97 -10.47
C LYS A 71 2.24 -7.55 -9.16
N ASP A 72 3.51 -7.30 -8.86
CA ASP A 72 4.18 -7.82 -7.66
C ASP A 72 4.34 -6.73 -6.61
N VAL A 73 3.32 -6.61 -5.76
CA VAL A 73 3.24 -5.61 -4.70
C VAL A 73 3.01 -6.34 -3.38
N LEU A 74 3.85 -6.06 -2.39
CA LEU A 74 3.68 -6.63 -1.05
C LEU A 74 3.14 -5.59 -0.09
N VAL A 75 2.13 -5.97 0.68
CA VAL A 75 1.50 -5.11 1.68
C VAL A 75 1.93 -5.58 3.06
N ASP A 76 2.40 -4.64 3.88
CA ASP A 76 2.76 -4.87 5.27
C ASP A 76 1.89 -3.94 6.13
N ALA A 77 0.74 -4.48 6.56
CA ALA A 77 -0.29 -3.74 7.27
C ALA A 77 0.08 -3.40 8.73
N ALA A 78 1.02 -4.14 9.33
CA ALA A 78 1.41 -3.95 10.72
C ALA A 78 2.38 -2.76 10.88
N ARG A 79 3.15 -2.44 9.84
CA ARG A 79 4.23 -1.46 9.91
C ARG A 79 3.71 -0.03 9.81
N SER A 80 4.12 0.83 10.73
CA SER A 80 3.84 2.27 10.68
C SER A 80 5.05 3.07 10.18
N TYR A 81 4.79 4.25 9.63
CA TYR A 81 5.87 5.16 9.27
C TYR A 81 6.52 5.71 10.55
N PRO A 82 7.84 5.57 10.77
CA PRO A 82 8.46 5.94 12.05
C PRO A 82 8.21 7.39 12.48
N ARG A 83 8.21 8.35 11.54
CA ARG A 83 7.96 9.77 11.88
C ARG A 83 6.50 10.06 12.24
N SER A 84 5.59 9.13 11.95
CA SER A 84 4.18 9.25 12.34
C SER A 84 3.89 8.64 13.72
N GLN A 85 4.85 8.00 14.37
CA GLN A 85 4.62 7.36 15.67
C GLN A 85 4.54 8.36 16.83
N SER A 86 5.24 9.49 16.72
CA SER A 86 5.32 10.52 17.76
C SER A 86 4.61 11.82 17.37
N THR A 87 3.83 11.83 16.29
CA THR A 87 3.12 13.03 15.84
C THR A 87 1.75 13.13 16.48
N THR A 88 1.34 14.34 16.84
CA THR A 88 0.01 14.65 17.36
C THR A 88 -1.03 14.88 16.25
N LYS A 89 -0.60 14.91 14.98
CA LYS A 89 -1.50 15.15 13.84
C LYS A 89 -2.47 14.00 13.55
N PHE A 90 -2.13 12.79 13.97
CA PHE A 90 -2.99 11.64 13.78
C PHE A 90 -3.57 11.23 15.14
N PRO A 91 -4.90 11.14 15.27
CA PRO A 91 -5.52 10.62 16.49
C PRO A 91 -5.12 9.15 16.73
N MET A 92 -4.83 8.41 15.65
CA MET A 92 -4.28 7.06 15.67
C MET A 92 -3.16 6.95 14.63
N VAL A 93 -2.02 6.38 15.02
CA VAL A 93 -0.85 6.23 14.14
C VAL A 93 -1.24 5.42 12.89
N PRO A 94 -1.14 5.99 11.67
CA PRO A 94 -1.47 5.26 10.47
C PRO A 94 -0.49 4.09 10.27
N ARG A 95 -1.04 2.91 10.03
CA ARG A 95 -0.29 1.69 9.75
C ARG A 95 -0.47 1.31 8.29
N GLY A 96 0.44 0.48 7.80
CA GLY A 96 0.49 0.07 6.41
C GLY A 96 1.69 0.67 5.68
N CYS A 97 2.45 -0.20 5.05
CA CYS A 97 3.38 0.19 4.01
C CYS A 97 3.29 -0.78 2.83
N ILE A 98 3.62 -0.25 1.65
CA ILE A 98 3.57 -1.00 0.41
C ILE A 98 5.00 -1.15 -0.10
N LYS A 99 5.41 -2.36 -0.45
CA LYS A 99 6.71 -2.64 -1.03
C LYS A 99 6.53 -2.98 -2.50
N VAL A 100 7.24 -2.25 -3.36
CA VAL A 100 7.16 -2.39 -4.81
C VAL A 100 8.55 -2.39 -5.42
N ALA A 101 8.80 -3.29 -6.37
CA ALA A 101 10.02 -3.30 -7.15
C ALA A 101 9.90 -2.27 -8.28
N ILE A 102 10.79 -1.28 -8.32
CA ILE A 102 10.80 -0.24 -9.37
C ILE A 102 11.70 -0.67 -10.53
N LYS A 103 12.81 -1.34 -10.22
CA LYS A 103 13.76 -1.90 -11.19
C LYS A 103 13.98 -3.38 -10.88
N THR A 104 14.25 -4.16 -11.91
CA THR A 104 14.63 -5.57 -11.74
C THR A 104 16.10 -5.69 -11.34
N PRO A 105 16.46 -6.46 -10.30
CA PRO A 105 17.86 -6.75 -9.99
C PRO A 105 18.46 -7.63 -11.10
N VAL A 106 19.73 -7.40 -11.43
CA VAL A 106 20.39 -8.08 -12.56
C VAL A 106 20.79 -9.52 -12.24
N ASP A 107 21.19 -9.84 -11.00
CA ASP A 107 21.43 -11.21 -10.50
C ASP A 107 21.71 -11.18 -8.98
N GLU A 108 21.72 -12.36 -8.32
CA GLU A 108 21.89 -12.57 -6.87
C GLU A 108 23.21 -12.03 -6.27
N HIS A 109 24.16 -11.58 -7.09
CA HIS A 109 25.44 -11.07 -6.61
C HIS A 109 25.33 -9.64 -6.07
N TYR A 110 25.95 -9.42 -4.91
CA TYR A 110 25.90 -8.16 -4.17
C TYR A 110 26.34 -6.97 -5.04
N ILE A 111 25.38 -6.13 -5.42
CA ILE A 111 25.63 -4.84 -6.06
C ILE A 111 25.88 -3.80 -4.94
N LYS A 112 27.04 -3.13 -4.95
CA LYS A 112 27.30 -2.00 -4.06
C LYS A 112 26.29 -0.89 -4.34
N LYS A 113 25.85 -0.18 -3.30
CA LYS A 113 24.82 0.87 -3.41
C LYS A 113 25.17 1.97 -4.44
N SER A 114 26.45 2.25 -4.65
CA SER A 114 26.95 3.18 -5.67
C SER A 114 26.72 2.71 -7.11
N ASP A 115 26.67 1.39 -7.32
CA ASP A 115 26.59 0.75 -8.63
C ASP A 115 25.16 0.30 -8.97
N PHE A 116 24.19 0.62 -8.11
CA PHE A 116 22.80 0.22 -8.30
C PHE A 116 22.17 0.87 -9.53
N ASP A 117 22.46 2.14 -9.80
CA ASP A 117 21.96 2.82 -11.00
C ASP A 117 22.69 2.43 -12.29
N THR A 118 23.93 1.94 -12.20
CA THR A 118 24.69 1.43 -13.36
C THR A 118 24.39 -0.04 -13.69
N GLN A 119 23.85 -0.82 -12.75
CA GLN A 119 23.58 -2.26 -12.91
C GLN A 119 22.12 -2.65 -12.69
N THR A 120 21.17 -1.75 -12.91
CA THR A 120 19.74 -2.08 -13.02
C THR A 120 19.27 -1.78 -14.43
N ARG A 121 19.02 -2.82 -15.24
CA ARG A 121 18.84 -2.63 -16.69
C ARG A 121 17.48 -2.06 -17.07
N ASN A 122 16.39 -2.46 -16.40
CA ASN A 122 15.04 -2.14 -16.84
C ASN A 122 14.10 -1.78 -15.68
N ALA A 123 13.36 -0.69 -15.85
CA ALA A 123 12.21 -0.38 -15.01
C ALA A 123 11.15 -1.49 -15.12
N VAL A 124 10.53 -1.85 -14.01
CA VAL A 124 9.45 -2.86 -13.97
C VAL A 124 8.23 -2.39 -14.77
N VAL A 125 7.98 -1.08 -14.76
CA VAL A 125 6.96 -0.42 -15.57
C VAL A 125 7.63 0.62 -16.46
N ALA A 126 7.36 0.58 -17.76
CA ALA A 126 7.92 1.53 -18.73
C ALA A 126 7.63 2.99 -18.33
N GLY A 127 8.69 3.82 -18.32
CA GLY A 127 8.61 5.23 -17.94
C GLY A 127 8.52 5.49 -16.43
N ILE A 128 8.64 4.48 -15.57
CA ILE A 128 8.73 4.66 -14.11
C ILE A 128 10.08 4.13 -13.60
N GLU A 129 11.13 4.92 -13.83
CA GLU A 129 12.50 4.51 -13.53
C GLU A 129 12.95 4.86 -12.10
N SER A 130 12.23 5.77 -11.44
CA SER A 130 12.58 6.27 -10.11
C SER A 130 11.42 6.26 -9.14
N LYS A 131 11.76 6.20 -7.85
CA LYS A 131 10.79 6.32 -6.77
C LYS A 131 10.01 7.64 -6.84
N HIS A 132 10.68 8.72 -7.21
CA HIS A 132 10.04 10.03 -7.28
C HIS A 132 9.01 10.10 -8.42
N GLU A 133 9.33 9.54 -9.59
CA GLU A 133 8.39 9.40 -10.72
C GLU A 133 7.18 8.53 -10.34
N LEU A 134 7.44 7.40 -9.67
CA LEU A 134 6.39 6.52 -9.16
C LEU A 134 5.42 7.29 -8.26
N LEU A 135 5.94 8.02 -7.27
CA LEU A 135 5.13 8.81 -6.34
C LEU A 135 4.29 9.87 -7.07
N ARG A 136 4.87 10.56 -8.07
CA ARG A 136 4.15 11.55 -8.88
C ARG A 136 2.99 10.91 -9.66
N ARG A 137 3.20 9.77 -10.32
CA ARG A 137 2.15 9.09 -11.08
C ARG A 137 1.05 8.52 -10.18
N VAL A 138 1.43 7.93 -9.05
CA VAL A 138 0.46 7.45 -8.04
C VAL A 138 -0.42 8.61 -7.56
N ALA A 139 0.19 9.74 -7.17
CA ALA A 139 -0.57 10.90 -6.70
C ALA A 139 -1.49 11.49 -7.79
N ALA A 140 -1.03 11.53 -9.04
CA ALA A 140 -1.85 11.98 -10.17
C ALA A 140 -3.07 11.07 -10.41
N LEU A 141 -2.89 9.75 -10.37
CA LEU A 141 -4.00 8.80 -10.53
C LEU A 141 -5.02 8.89 -9.39
N ILE A 142 -4.56 9.05 -8.15
CA ILE A 142 -5.49 9.22 -7.01
C ILE A 142 -6.28 10.52 -7.18
N LYS A 143 -5.64 11.60 -7.65
CA LYS A 143 -6.31 12.88 -7.97
C LYS A 143 -7.37 12.75 -9.05
N GLU A 144 -7.09 11.99 -10.11
CA GLU A 144 -8.07 11.75 -11.17
C GLU A 144 -9.32 11.01 -10.64
N LYS A 145 -9.16 10.16 -9.62
CA LYS A 145 -10.26 9.39 -9.01
C LYS A 145 -10.95 10.09 -7.84
N VAL A 146 -10.63 11.37 -7.57
CA VAL A 146 -11.16 12.17 -6.44
C VAL A 146 -12.68 12.13 -6.20
N PRO A 147 -13.59 12.11 -7.21
CA PRO A 147 -15.02 12.08 -6.90
C PRO A 147 -15.50 10.80 -6.18
N ASN A 148 -14.70 9.71 -6.18
CA ASN A 148 -15.06 8.43 -5.56
C ASN A 148 -14.30 8.16 -4.25
N ARG A 149 -13.72 9.20 -3.64
CA ARG A 149 -12.92 9.03 -2.43
C ARG A 149 -13.80 8.79 -1.21
N PRO A 150 -13.57 7.72 -0.41
CA PRO A 150 -14.24 7.59 0.87
C PRO A 150 -13.86 8.77 1.77
N GLN A 151 -14.85 9.54 2.23
CA GLN A 151 -14.60 10.58 3.22
C GLN A 151 -14.21 9.91 4.55
N LEU A 152 -13.17 10.42 5.20
CA LEU A 152 -12.83 9.99 6.55
C LEU A 152 -13.99 10.41 7.46
N ALA A 153 -14.60 9.42 8.13
CA ALA A 153 -15.60 9.70 9.15
C ALA A 153 -14.98 10.62 10.20
N THR A 154 -15.65 11.72 10.49
CA THR A 154 -15.22 12.64 11.54
C THR A 154 -15.35 11.94 12.91
N VAL A 155 -14.68 12.49 13.93
CA VAL A 155 -14.83 11.97 15.30
C VAL A 155 -16.29 11.98 15.74
N ASP A 156 -17.04 13.01 15.33
CA ASP A 156 -18.47 13.13 15.57
C ASP A 156 -19.28 12.01 14.89
N ASP A 157 -18.95 11.66 13.64
CA ASP A 157 -19.62 10.55 12.92
C ASP A 157 -19.39 9.20 13.63
N ILE A 158 -18.18 8.98 14.16
CA ILE A 158 -17.84 7.75 14.88
C ILE A 158 -18.60 7.68 16.21
N ILE A 159 -18.70 8.81 16.94
CA ILE A 159 -19.46 8.90 18.19
C ILE A 159 -20.95 8.67 17.93
N ALA A 160 -21.50 9.28 16.87
CA ALA A 160 -22.90 9.13 16.48
C ALA A 160 -23.25 7.68 16.08
N ALA A 161 -22.32 6.97 15.42
CA ALA A 161 -22.52 5.57 15.06
C ALA A 161 -22.55 4.63 16.29
N TYR A 162 -21.83 4.99 17.36
CA TYR A 162 -21.75 4.17 18.59
C TYR A 162 -22.87 4.46 19.60
N ASN A 163 -23.45 5.66 19.57
CA ASN A 163 -24.61 6.04 20.39
C ASN A 163 -25.81 6.37 19.50
N PRO A 164 -26.50 5.37 18.93
CA PRO A 164 -27.75 5.60 18.22
C PRO A 164 -28.77 6.14 19.23
N THR A 165 -29.13 7.42 19.10
CA THR A 165 -30.19 8.05 19.88
C THR A 165 -31.46 7.19 19.76
N PRO A 166 -32.07 6.73 20.87
CA PRO A 166 -33.27 5.91 20.78
C PRO A 166 -34.39 6.73 20.13
N GLN A 167 -34.86 6.28 18.95
CA GLN A 167 -36.02 6.89 18.30
C GLN A 167 -37.23 6.82 19.26
N PRO A 168 -37.98 7.91 19.43
CA PRO A 168 -39.19 7.88 20.25
C PRO A 168 -40.18 6.91 19.60
N LYS A 169 -40.50 5.83 20.31
CA LYS A 169 -41.54 4.88 19.90
C LYS A 169 -42.85 5.66 19.76
N GLY A 170 -43.32 5.82 18.53
CA GLY A 170 -44.66 6.35 18.24
C GLY A 170 -45.69 5.53 19.01
N LYS A 171 -46.44 6.18 19.90
CA LYS A 171 -47.59 5.57 20.57
C LYS A 171 -48.65 5.28 19.51
N ARG A 172 -49.06 4.01 19.42
CA ARG A 172 -50.31 3.60 18.78
C ARG A 172 -51.50 4.16 19.54
#